data_AF-A0A066X347-F1
#
_entry.id   AF-A0A066X347-F1
#
_cell.length_a   1.000
_cell.length_b   1.000
_cell.length_c   1.000
_cell.angle_alpha   90.00
_cell.angle_beta   90.00
_cell.angle_gamma   90.00
#
_symmetry.space_group_name_H-M   'P 1'
#
loop_
_entity.id
_entity.type
_entity.pdbx_description
1 polymer ?
#
loop_
_entity_poly.entity_id
_entity_poly.type
_entity_poly.pdbx_seq_one_letter_code
_entity_poly.pdbx_strand_id
1 'polypeptide(L)'
;MGNPVEQSLSNEAPLSFGFSQTVLQQDVQPATAGSSGSDAQKPMEEAQPKAPLGILKKLERHTFAGFGFNTIFRPHSTNKSTPTGLSRPQGPDDNVLQLNLTKEVMKFDYRLGAVPNRGLFSQADIHLNGVPYTQKIFDVMNPEVETPMIHFENGMWLHVPETTMPALPASLARMASIPHGTTINAQSFSAPATSEGAPNIEPISITPFLITDPEKKPIKFPSQDADNKNTFRLPQDLTPFTKAETVTQEMITDPNVVLRNANKGKDIIQHTTYTISTSPPQSKLGGGTSNIGFLQGDGSQSDSNPARANANAVKVTATYWISTVRTKLQLKRFTPTMEEPTRTFSPIAFRPTDAVPVFTVDFKIPSDKEVTVEYTQFQYSQMVFLDFATLSWPHATVGTLAPNDLKLKPSVLRQ
;
A
#
# COMPACT_ATOMS: atom_id res chain seq x y z
N MET A 1 28.55 34.05 45.05
CA MET A 1 27.70 32.88 45.40
C MET A 1 26.46 32.96 44.51
N GLY A 2 26.17 32.09 43.56
CA GLY A 2 26.82 30.86 43.10
C GLY A 2 26.76 30.75 41.56
N ASN A 3 27.59 29.87 41.02
CA ASN A 3 27.82 29.67 39.59
C ASN A 3 26.60 29.09 38.86
N PRO A 4 26.45 29.32 37.54
CA PRO A 4 25.50 28.57 36.72
C PRO A 4 25.99 27.13 36.56
N VAL A 5 25.09 26.18 36.83
CA VAL A 5 25.34 24.75 36.59
C VAL A 5 25.03 24.45 35.13
N GLU A 6 26.07 24.17 34.35
CA GLU A 6 25.95 23.37 33.13
C GLU A 6 25.49 21.95 33.51
N GLN A 7 24.42 21.47 32.88
CA GLN A 7 24.16 20.03 32.78
C GLN A 7 24.33 19.62 31.31
N SER A 8 25.59 19.38 30.95
CA SER A 8 25.93 18.41 29.93
C SER A 8 25.48 17.03 30.42
N LEU A 9 24.37 16.52 29.90
CA LEU A 9 24.04 15.10 30.02
C LEU A 9 24.72 14.38 28.86
N SER A 10 25.86 13.75 29.16
CA SER A 10 26.47 12.76 28.29
C SER A 10 25.51 11.58 28.13
N ASN A 11 24.97 11.39 26.93
CA ASN A 11 24.33 10.14 26.54
C ASN A 11 25.42 9.09 26.29
N GLU A 12 26.03 8.58 27.36
CA GLU A 12 26.79 7.33 27.27
C GLU A 12 25.80 6.17 27.43
N ALA A 13 25.51 5.49 26.32
CA ALA A 13 24.84 4.21 26.36
C ALA A 13 25.77 3.20 27.08
N PRO A 14 25.29 2.45 28.08
CA PRO A 14 26.13 1.48 28.77
C PRO A 14 26.55 0.35 27.82
N LEU A 15 27.86 0.06 27.78
CA LEU A 15 28.50 -0.93 26.90
C LEU A 15 28.13 -2.40 27.22
N SER A 16 27.33 -2.65 28.25
CA SER A 16 26.73 -3.97 28.48
C SER A 16 25.46 -3.85 29.29
N PHE A 17 24.32 -4.14 28.67
CA PHE A 17 23.11 -4.44 29.42
C PHE A 17 23.24 -5.85 30.01
N GLY A 18 23.44 -5.94 31.32
CA GLY A 18 23.35 -7.19 32.08
C GLY A 18 21.90 -7.65 32.18
N PHE A 19 21.30 -8.09 31.08
CA PHE A 19 20.06 -8.87 31.14
C PHE A 19 20.42 -10.33 31.38
N SER A 20 20.18 -10.82 32.60
CA SER A 20 19.96 -12.24 32.83
C SER A 20 18.88 -12.75 31.87
N GLN A 21 19.20 -13.84 31.16
CA GLN A 21 18.39 -14.61 30.20
C GLN A 21 17.11 -13.94 29.70
N THR A 22 17.16 -13.38 28.50
CA THR A 22 15.96 -13.02 27.73
C THR A 22 15.31 -14.30 27.19
N VAL A 23 13.99 -14.26 26.97
CA VAL A 23 13.12 -15.35 26.44
C VAL A 23 13.51 -15.83 25.02
N LEU A 24 14.69 -15.42 24.53
CA LEU A 24 15.23 -15.72 23.20
C LEU A 24 16.42 -16.70 23.23
N GLN A 25 16.85 -17.17 24.40
CA GLN A 25 17.83 -18.26 24.51
C GLN A 25 17.15 -19.53 25.03
N GLN A 26 17.45 -20.66 24.39
CA GLN A 26 17.16 -21.97 25.00
C GLN A 26 17.96 -22.07 26.31
N ASP A 27 17.31 -22.58 27.36
CA ASP A 27 17.91 -22.80 28.66
C ASP A 27 19.19 -23.63 28.54
N VAL A 28 20.35 -22.97 28.64
CA VAL A 28 21.58 -23.64 29.02
C VAL A 28 21.61 -23.62 30.54
N GLN A 29 21.00 -24.62 31.17
CA GLN A 29 21.28 -24.88 32.58
C GLN A 29 22.72 -25.38 32.73
N PRO A 30 23.51 -24.85 33.69
CA PRO A 30 24.82 -25.40 34.00
C PRO A 30 24.64 -26.80 34.60
N ALA A 31 25.32 -27.77 33.98
CA ALA A 31 25.29 -29.17 34.34
C ALA A 31 25.57 -29.39 35.83
N THR A 32 24.58 -29.92 36.55
CA THR A 32 24.84 -30.74 37.73
C THR A 32 24.75 -32.20 37.28
N ALA A 33 25.78 -32.97 37.64
CA ALA A 33 25.96 -34.35 37.23
C ALA A 33 24.75 -35.22 37.63
N GLY A 34 24.04 -35.73 36.63
CA GLY A 34 22.94 -36.67 36.80
C GLY A 34 22.82 -37.54 35.55
N SER A 35 22.99 -38.84 35.74
CA SER A 35 23.03 -39.89 34.73
C SER A 35 21.79 -39.95 33.83
N SER A 36 22.04 -40.36 32.58
CA SER A 36 21.12 -40.91 31.57
C SER A 36 20.03 -40.00 31.00
N GLY A 37 20.38 -39.30 29.92
CA GLY A 37 19.47 -38.82 28.89
C GLY A 37 20.25 -38.72 27.58
N SER A 38 19.98 -39.62 26.63
CA SER A 38 20.60 -39.59 25.30
C SER A 38 19.96 -38.49 24.45
N ASP A 39 20.19 -37.23 24.81
CA ASP A 39 19.97 -36.11 23.89
C ASP A 39 21.21 -35.99 23.01
N ALA A 40 21.22 -36.78 21.95
CA ALA A 40 22.10 -36.53 20.83
C ALA A 40 21.73 -35.15 20.26
N GLN A 41 22.47 -34.11 20.69
CA GLN A 41 22.56 -32.85 19.98
C GLN A 41 22.91 -33.15 18.53
N LYS A 42 21.93 -32.96 17.65
CA LYS A 42 22.20 -32.95 16.21
C LYS A 42 23.15 -31.77 15.96
N PRO A 43 24.30 -31.97 15.28
CA PRO A 43 25.23 -30.89 15.00
C PRO A 43 24.51 -29.74 14.29
N MET A 44 24.91 -28.52 14.65
CA MET A 44 24.49 -27.28 14.01
C MET A 44 25.05 -27.25 12.57
N GLU A 45 24.40 -27.96 11.66
CA GLU A 45 24.77 -28.01 10.24
C GLU A 45 23.52 -27.93 9.37
N GLU A 46 23.07 -26.70 9.17
CA GLU A 46 22.74 -26.10 7.88
C GLU A 46 22.38 -24.65 8.18
N ALA A 47 22.96 -23.69 7.45
CA ALA A 47 22.46 -22.32 7.47
C ALA A 47 20.97 -22.41 7.08
N GLN A 48 20.08 -22.28 8.07
CA GLN A 48 18.63 -22.37 7.86
C GLN A 48 18.28 -21.58 6.59
N PRO A 49 17.65 -22.21 5.59
CA PRO A 49 17.39 -21.53 4.33
C PRO A 49 16.65 -20.24 4.62
N LYS A 50 17.21 -19.10 4.18
CA LYS A 50 16.61 -17.78 4.41
C LYS A 50 15.16 -17.84 3.95
N ALA A 51 14.21 -17.65 4.88
CA ALA A 51 12.79 -17.65 4.58
C ALA A 51 12.53 -16.79 3.31
N PRO A 52 11.86 -17.33 2.29
CA PRO A 52 11.77 -16.67 1.00
C PRO A 52 10.98 -15.37 1.13
N LEU A 53 11.37 -14.36 0.34
CA LEU A 53 10.64 -13.10 0.24
C LEU A 53 9.60 -13.13 -0.89
N GLY A 54 9.62 -14.19 -1.72
CA GLY A 54 8.74 -14.35 -2.87
C GLY A 54 8.76 -13.13 -3.80
N ILE A 55 7.57 -12.75 -4.28
CA ILE A 55 7.39 -11.59 -5.15
C ILE A 55 7.76 -10.26 -4.50
N LEU A 56 7.69 -10.17 -3.15
CA LEU A 56 8.03 -8.94 -2.40
C LEU A 56 9.51 -8.53 -2.58
N LYS A 57 10.38 -9.45 -3.04
CA LYS A 57 11.76 -9.13 -3.42
C LYS A 57 11.84 -8.06 -4.52
N LYS A 58 10.82 -7.92 -5.36
CA LYS A 58 10.76 -6.87 -6.39
C LYS A 58 10.53 -5.46 -5.81
N LEU A 59 10.08 -5.38 -4.56
CA LEU A 59 9.74 -4.13 -3.89
C LEU A 59 10.82 -3.69 -2.89
N GLU A 60 11.53 -4.65 -2.29
CA GLU A 60 12.57 -4.42 -1.28
C GLU A 60 13.56 -3.30 -1.69
N ARG A 61 13.80 -2.36 -0.75
CA ARG A 61 14.75 -1.24 -0.88
C ARG A 61 14.48 -0.26 -2.02
N HIS A 62 13.26 -0.25 -2.53
CA HIS A 62 12.85 0.69 -3.57
C HIS A 62 11.82 1.68 -3.06
N THR A 63 11.92 2.89 -3.60
CA THR A 63 10.92 3.94 -3.50
C THR A 63 10.17 4.00 -4.82
N PHE A 64 8.87 3.73 -4.75
CA PHE A 64 7.95 3.86 -5.87
C PHE A 64 7.21 5.19 -5.75
N ALA A 65 7.05 5.87 -6.88
CA ALA A 65 6.27 7.09 -6.95
C ALA A 65 5.40 7.09 -8.21
N GLY A 66 4.29 7.79 -8.16
CA GLY A 66 3.38 7.87 -9.29
C GLY A 66 2.09 8.57 -8.98
N PHE A 67 1.05 8.21 -9.74
CA PHE A 67 -0.22 8.88 -9.74
C PHE A 67 -1.37 7.88 -9.64
N GLY A 68 -2.54 8.38 -9.25
CA GLY A 68 -3.71 7.55 -9.02
C GLY A 68 -5.01 8.34 -8.96
N PHE A 69 -6.05 7.64 -8.56
CA PHE A 69 -7.37 8.21 -8.34
C PHE A 69 -8.00 7.62 -7.10
N ASN A 70 -8.64 8.48 -6.33
CA ASN A 70 -9.26 8.14 -5.07
C ASN A 70 -10.71 8.63 -5.04
N THR A 71 -11.61 7.77 -4.59
CA THR A 71 -13.03 8.09 -4.39
C THR A 71 -13.42 7.69 -2.99
N ILE A 72 -14.01 8.59 -2.22
CA ILE A 72 -14.48 8.27 -0.87
C ILE A 72 -15.83 8.94 -0.60
N PHE A 73 -16.82 8.14 -0.19
CA PHE A 73 -17.99 8.68 0.47
C PHE A 73 -17.67 8.89 1.94
N ARG A 74 -17.74 10.15 2.38
CA ARG A 74 -17.51 10.55 3.77
C ARG A 74 -18.85 10.82 4.43
N PRO A 75 -19.02 10.56 5.73
CA PRO A 75 -20.16 11.06 6.49
C PRO A 75 -20.26 12.58 6.35
N HIS A 76 -21.47 13.08 6.17
CA HIS A 76 -21.74 14.52 6.18
C HIS A 76 -22.36 14.94 7.52
N SER A 77 -21.84 16.02 8.09
CA SER A 77 -22.34 16.56 9.35
C SER A 77 -22.90 17.96 9.13
N THR A 78 -24.17 18.12 9.47
CA THR A 78 -24.87 19.42 9.49
C THR A 78 -24.51 20.28 10.70
N ASN A 79 -23.58 19.84 11.55
CA ASN A 79 -23.05 20.64 12.64
C ASN A 79 -22.36 21.89 12.08
N LYS A 80 -22.70 23.07 12.61
CA LYS A 80 -22.17 24.37 12.16
C LYS A 80 -20.65 24.51 12.33
N SER A 81 -20.04 23.70 13.18
CA SER A 81 -18.57 23.65 13.34
C SER A 81 -17.87 22.83 12.24
N THR A 82 -18.61 22.10 11.40
CA THR A 82 -18.06 21.36 10.27
C THR A 82 -17.63 22.33 9.17
N PRO A 83 -16.35 22.34 8.76
CA PRO A 83 -15.85 23.33 7.79
C PRO A 83 -16.26 23.01 6.33
N THR A 84 -16.88 21.86 6.08
CA THR A 84 -17.30 21.47 4.73
C THR A 84 -18.62 22.15 4.35
N GLY A 85 -18.52 23.37 3.81
CA GLY A 85 -19.65 24.06 3.20
C GLY A 85 -19.79 23.72 1.71
N LEU A 86 -20.97 23.25 1.29
CA LEU A 86 -21.30 23.03 -0.12
C LEU A 86 -22.39 24.00 -0.56
N SER A 87 -22.29 24.51 -1.78
CA SER A 87 -23.25 25.47 -2.31
C SER A 87 -24.43 24.73 -2.94
N ARG A 88 -25.63 24.91 -2.37
CA ARG A 88 -26.93 24.43 -2.88
C ARG A 88 -26.93 22.97 -3.41
N PRO A 89 -26.37 21.99 -2.68
CA PRO A 89 -26.41 20.59 -3.12
C PRO A 89 -27.85 20.04 -3.13
N GLN A 90 -28.12 19.07 -4.00
CA GLN A 90 -29.34 18.29 -4.08
C GLN A 90 -29.04 16.82 -3.74
N GLY A 91 -30.03 16.15 -3.14
CA GLY A 91 -29.94 14.75 -2.73
C GLY A 91 -29.88 14.58 -1.20
N PRO A 92 -29.59 13.37 -0.72
CA PRO A 92 -29.43 13.10 0.70
C PRO A 92 -28.16 13.77 1.25
N ASP A 93 -28.29 14.36 2.44
CA ASP A 93 -27.29 15.19 3.13
C ASP A 93 -26.55 14.42 4.26
N ASP A 94 -26.48 13.11 4.13
CA ASP A 94 -25.83 12.20 5.09
C ASP A 94 -24.41 11.81 4.66
N ASN A 95 -24.03 12.10 3.41
CA ASN A 95 -22.74 11.76 2.83
C ASN A 95 -22.23 12.83 1.86
N VAL A 96 -20.91 12.86 1.65
CA VAL A 96 -20.26 13.62 0.57
C VAL A 96 -19.31 12.70 -0.18
N LEU A 97 -19.47 12.59 -1.50
CA LEU A 97 -18.47 11.96 -2.36
C LEU A 97 -17.29 12.90 -2.56
N GLN A 98 -16.09 12.51 -2.15
CA GLN A 98 -14.87 13.23 -2.46
C GLN A 98 -14.07 12.46 -3.52
N LEU A 99 -13.68 13.17 -4.57
CA LEU A 99 -12.82 12.69 -5.63
C LEU A 99 -11.46 13.35 -5.50
N ASN A 100 -10.38 12.57 -5.55
CA ASN A 100 -9.03 13.10 -5.57
C ASN A 100 -8.24 12.47 -6.71
N LEU A 101 -7.63 13.32 -7.54
CA LEU A 101 -6.43 12.95 -8.27
C LEU A 101 -5.29 12.88 -7.27
N THR A 102 -4.53 11.81 -7.31
CA THR A 102 -3.52 11.56 -6.27
C THR A 102 -2.12 11.50 -6.85
N LYS A 103 -1.16 12.08 -6.12
CA LYS A 103 0.26 11.76 -6.24
C LYS A 103 0.64 10.90 -5.04
N GLU A 104 1.43 9.87 -5.27
CA GLU A 104 1.78 8.90 -4.24
C GLU A 104 3.28 8.62 -4.21
N VAL A 105 3.78 8.38 -3.00
CA VAL A 105 5.11 7.81 -2.75
C VAL A 105 4.96 6.62 -1.79
N MET A 106 5.47 5.46 -2.20
CA MET A 106 5.54 4.26 -1.39
C MET A 106 7.00 3.81 -1.28
N LYS A 107 7.52 3.78 -0.06
CA LYS A 107 8.91 3.39 0.23
C LYS A 107 8.94 2.05 0.95
N PHE A 108 9.66 1.09 0.39
CA PHE A 108 9.92 -0.20 1.00
C PHE A 108 11.34 -0.24 1.58
N ASP A 109 11.46 -0.81 2.78
CA ASP A 109 12.74 -0.89 3.48
C ASP A 109 13.46 -2.23 3.19
N TYR A 110 14.57 -2.46 3.89
CA TYR A 110 15.25 -3.75 3.95
C TYR A 110 14.33 -4.85 4.44
N ARG A 111 14.50 -6.06 3.90
CA ARG A 111 13.79 -7.22 4.40
C ARG A 111 14.07 -7.46 5.89
N LEU A 112 13.08 -8.01 6.59
CA LEU A 112 13.19 -8.37 8.01
C LEU A 112 14.19 -9.51 8.25
N GLY A 113 14.29 -10.45 7.31
CA GLY A 113 15.02 -11.71 7.51
C GLY A 113 14.10 -12.80 8.08
N ALA A 114 14.68 -13.86 8.65
CA ALA A 114 13.92 -14.97 9.21
C ALA A 114 13.34 -14.58 10.58
N VAL A 115 12.08 -14.15 10.60
CA VAL A 115 11.36 -13.78 11.82
C VAL A 115 10.71 -15.04 12.40
N PRO A 116 11.15 -15.55 13.56
CA PRO A 116 10.60 -16.78 14.14
C PRO A 116 9.17 -16.56 14.61
N ASN A 117 8.30 -17.53 14.31
CA ASN A 117 6.94 -17.60 14.85
C ASN A 117 6.71 -19.03 15.38
N ARG A 118 6.36 -19.14 16.67
CA ARG A 118 6.41 -20.41 17.39
C ARG A 118 5.16 -21.24 17.19
N GLY A 119 5.35 -22.53 16.93
CA GLY A 119 4.28 -23.50 16.93
C GLY A 119 3.84 -23.86 18.35
N LEU A 120 2.58 -24.26 18.50
CA LEU A 120 2.05 -24.85 19.73
C LEU A 120 1.78 -26.35 19.56
N PHE A 121 2.14 -27.16 20.56
CA PHE A 121 2.01 -28.62 20.57
C PHE A 121 2.69 -29.28 19.35
N SER A 122 1.91 -29.91 18.47
CA SER A 122 2.41 -30.58 17.29
C SER A 122 2.71 -29.63 16.14
N GLN A 123 2.34 -28.34 16.24
CA GLN A 123 2.65 -27.35 15.22
C GLN A 123 4.16 -27.10 15.19
N ALA A 124 4.75 -27.16 13.99
CA ALA A 124 6.13 -26.77 13.80
C ALA A 124 6.29 -25.25 13.87
N ASP A 125 7.48 -24.81 14.29
CA ASP A 125 7.89 -23.42 14.13
C ASP A 125 7.93 -23.05 12.65
N ILE A 126 7.59 -21.79 12.36
CA ILE A 126 7.73 -21.21 11.04
C ILE A 126 8.60 -19.96 11.11
N HIS A 127 9.22 -19.61 9.99
CA HIS A 127 9.94 -18.35 9.85
C HIS A 127 9.22 -17.49 8.81
N LEU A 128 8.73 -16.34 9.25
CA LEU A 128 8.20 -15.30 8.37
C LEU A 128 9.36 -14.52 7.75
N ASN A 129 9.11 -13.89 6.61
CA ASN A 129 9.98 -12.83 6.08
C ASN A 129 9.09 -11.73 5.54
N GLY A 130 9.63 -10.55 5.31
CA GLY A 130 8.82 -9.42 4.88
C GLY A 130 9.61 -8.15 4.62
N VAL A 131 8.90 -7.12 4.17
CA VAL A 131 9.43 -5.77 3.93
C VAL A 131 8.55 -4.75 4.65
N PRO A 132 9.10 -3.94 5.57
CA PRO A 132 8.43 -2.74 6.05
C PRO A 132 8.19 -1.76 4.91
N TYR A 133 7.13 -0.97 5.01
CA TYR A 133 6.88 0.12 4.08
C TYR A 133 6.19 1.31 4.73
N THR A 134 6.30 2.45 4.04
CA THR A 134 5.50 3.65 4.28
C THR A 134 4.86 4.10 2.98
N GLN A 135 3.64 4.61 3.06
CA GLN A 135 2.89 5.17 1.94
C GLN A 135 2.45 6.59 2.30
N LYS A 136 2.58 7.50 1.33
CA LYS A 136 2.10 8.88 1.41
C LYS A 136 1.30 9.19 0.17
N ILE A 137 0.08 9.67 0.35
CA ILE A 137 -0.81 10.08 -0.75
C ILE A 137 -1.17 11.55 -0.57
N PHE A 138 -0.99 12.31 -1.63
CA PHE A 138 -1.26 13.73 -1.71
C PHE A 138 -2.41 13.99 -2.67
N ASP A 139 -3.32 14.87 -2.29
CA ASP A 139 -4.33 15.39 -3.20
C ASP A 139 -3.67 16.41 -4.15
N VAL A 140 -3.85 16.20 -5.45
CA VAL A 140 -3.35 17.07 -6.51
C VAL A 140 -4.48 17.58 -7.43
N MET A 141 -5.73 17.56 -6.95
CA MET A 141 -6.88 18.12 -7.67
C MET A 141 -6.72 19.61 -7.97
N ASN A 142 -6.11 20.37 -7.06
CA ASN A 142 -5.81 21.79 -7.27
C ASN A 142 -4.29 22.02 -7.26
N PRO A 143 -3.66 22.29 -8.41
CA PRO A 143 -2.20 22.49 -8.48
C PRO A 143 -1.73 23.81 -7.85
N GLU A 144 -2.62 24.76 -7.56
CA GLU A 144 -2.29 26.09 -7.02
C GLU A 144 -2.25 26.14 -5.49
N VAL A 145 -2.71 25.08 -4.81
CA VAL A 145 -2.73 24.97 -3.35
C VAL A 145 -1.62 24.00 -2.91
N GLU A 146 -1.01 24.24 -1.76
CA GLU A 146 -0.09 23.28 -1.15
C GLU A 146 -0.78 21.91 -1.08
N THR A 147 -0.19 20.89 -1.72
CA THR A 147 -0.80 19.58 -1.90
C THR A 147 -1.01 18.91 -0.54
N PRO A 148 -2.25 18.85 0.00
CA PRO A 148 -2.44 18.31 1.32
C PRO A 148 -2.16 16.80 1.28
N MET A 149 -1.42 16.32 2.27
CA MET A 149 -1.27 14.88 2.48
C MET A 149 -2.59 14.34 3.03
N ILE A 150 -3.33 13.61 2.21
CA ILE A 150 -4.66 13.07 2.55
C ILE A 150 -4.60 11.66 3.14
N HIS A 151 -3.47 10.97 2.96
CA HIS A 151 -3.25 9.65 3.50
C HIS A 151 -1.78 9.45 3.86
N PHE A 152 -1.55 8.88 5.03
CA PHE A 152 -0.28 8.30 5.41
C PHE A 152 -0.57 6.89 5.90
N GLU A 153 0.32 5.95 5.61
CA GLU A 153 0.23 4.61 6.16
C GLU A 153 1.62 4.07 6.42
N ASN A 154 1.78 3.39 7.55
CA ASN A 154 2.97 2.60 7.84
C ASN A 154 2.58 1.15 8.08
N GLY A 155 3.43 0.23 7.66
CA GLY A 155 3.10 -1.19 7.76
C GLY A 155 4.23 -2.09 7.34
N MET A 156 3.88 -3.35 7.13
CA MET A 156 4.78 -4.34 6.54
C MET A 156 4.01 -5.31 5.66
N TRP A 157 4.70 -5.79 4.62
CA TRP A 157 4.32 -6.96 3.86
C TRP A 157 5.07 -8.16 4.39
N LEU A 158 4.39 -9.28 4.56
CA LEU A 158 4.96 -10.55 4.96
C LEU A 158 4.75 -11.59 3.86
N HIS A 159 5.77 -12.40 3.65
CA HIS A 159 5.66 -13.71 3.05
C HIS A 159 5.45 -14.73 4.19
N VAL A 160 4.29 -15.37 4.19
CA VAL A 160 3.95 -16.44 5.12
C VAL A 160 4.24 -17.76 4.42
N PRO A 161 5.12 -18.62 4.96
CA PRO A 161 5.39 -19.93 4.35
C PRO A 161 4.17 -20.84 4.43
N GLU A 162 4.18 -21.91 3.64
CA GLU A 162 3.21 -22.99 3.77
C GLU A 162 3.31 -23.62 5.16
N THR A 163 2.16 -23.99 5.72
CA THR A 163 2.05 -24.63 7.03
C THR A 163 1.28 -25.94 6.92
N THR A 164 1.63 -26.92 7.75
CA THR A 164 0.91 -28.20 7.84
C THR A 164 -0.16 -28.20 8.93
N MET A 165 -0.01 -27.39 9.98
CA MET A 165 -0.99 -27.22 11.05
C MET A 165 -1.08 -25.75 11.51
N PRO A 166 -2.20 -25.05 11.22
CA PRO A 166 -3.24 -25.46 10.27
C PRO A 166 -2.65 -25.69 8.87
N ALA A 167 -3.26 -26.54 8.05
CA ALA A 167 -2.82 -26.75 6.68
C ALA A 167 -3.17 -25.53 5.82
N LEU A 168 -2.20 -24.66 5.51
CA LEU A 168 -2.38 -23.45 4.72
C LEU A 168 -1.27 -23.32 3.67
N PRO A 169 -1.59 -22.93 2.43
CA PRO A 169 -0.56 -22.67 1.42
C PRO A 169 0.28 -21.45 1.79
N ALA A 170 1.46 -21.35 1.20
CA ALA A 170 2.24 -20.11 1.27
C ALA A 170 1.41 -18.92 0.76
N SER A 171 1.52 -17.79 1.45
CA SER A 171 0.69 -16.61 1.19
C SER A 171 1.43 -15.31 1.47
N LEU A 172 0.76 -14.20 1.21
CA LEU A 172 1.21 -12.86 1.56
C LEU A 172 0.28 -12.26 2.61
N ALA A 173 0.80 -11.42 3.49
CA ALA A 173 0.01 -10.60 4.38
C ALA A 173 0.47 -9.14 4.34
N ARG A 174 -0.46 -8.20 4.40
CA ARG A 174 -0.21 -6.77 4.58
C ARG A 174 -0.81 -6.36 5.91
N MET A 175 0.03 -5.84 6.79
CA MET A 175 -0.39 -5.23 8.04
C MET A 175 -0.11 -3.74 7.96
N ALA A 176 -1.07 -2.91 8.35
CA ALA A 176 -0.94 -1.46 8.19
C ALA A 176 -1.73 -0.68 9.24
N SER A 177 -1.19 0.46 9.66
CA SER A 177 -1.85 1.43 10.53
C SER A 177 -2.05 2.75 9.81
N ILE A 178 -3.28 3.26 9.87
CA ILE A 178 -3.77 4.41 9.13
C ILE A 178 -4.21 5.49 10.14
N PRO A 179 -3.71 6.73 10.05
CA PRO A 179 -3.99 7.81 11.01
C PRO A 179 -5.42 8.36 10.93
N HIS A 180 -6.25 7.78 10.06
CA HIS A 180 -7.70 7.94 10.07
C HIS A 180 -8.37 7.15 11.21
N GLY A 181 -7.61 6.35 11.96
CA GLY A 181 -8.10 5.60 13.12
C GLY A 181 -8.38 4.12 12.84
N THR A 182 -7.73 3.53 11.84
CA THR A 182 -7.93 2.14 11.45
C THR A 182 -6.59 1.41 11.35
N THR A 183 -6.55 0.14 11.76
CA THR A 183 -5.45 -0.79 11.47
C THR A 183 -6.02 -2.02 10.77
N ILE A 184 -5.24 -2.60 9.86
CA ILE A 184 -5.64 -3.76 9.07
C ILE A 184 -4.63 -4.90 9.16
N ASN A 185 -5.13 -6.12 9.05
CA ASN A 185 -4.37 -7.32 8.70
C ASN A 185 -5.09 -7.98 7.52
N ALA A 186 -4.52 -7.83 6.33
CA ALA A 186 -5.10 -8.33 5.09
C ALA A 186 -4.21 -9.43 4.51
N GLN A 187 -4.78 -10.57 4.13
CA GLN A 187 -4.03 -11.75 3.70
C GLN A 187 -4.44 -12.19 2.30
N SER A 188 -3.49 -12.77 1.56
CA SER A 188 -3.77 -13.49 0.34
C SER A 188 -4.30 -14.87 0.65
N PHE A 189 -5.39 -15.24 -0.03
CA PHE A 189 -6.01 -16.57 0.08
C PHE A 189 -5.73 -17.45 -1.13
N SER A 190 -4.95 -16.93 -2.09
CA SER A 190 -4.40 -17.60 -3.26
C SER A 190 -2.92 -17.26 -3.40
N ALA A 191 -2.15 -18.15 -4.03
CA ALA A 191 -0.76 -17.87 -4.35
C ALA A 191 -0.66 -16.76 -5.42
N PRO A 192 0.39 -15.92 -5.39
CA PRO A 192 0.66 -15.00 -6.49
C PRO A 192 0.82 -15.74 -7.82
N ALA A 193 0.19 -15.23 -8.87
CA ALA A 193 0.17 -15.84 -10.19
C ALA A 193 0.86 -14.94 -11.22
N THR A 194 1.76 -15.50 -12.02
CA THR A 194 2.48 -14.77 -13.08
C THR A 194 1.92 -15.13 -14.45
N SER A 195 1.69 -14.12 -15.27
CA SER A 195 1.23 -14.25 -16.65
C SER A 195 2.03 -13.33 -17.58
N GLU A 196 2.17 -13.73 -18.84
CA GLU A 196 2.76 -12.91 -19.89
C GLU A 196 1.86 -11.70 -20.24
N GLY A 197 2.49 -10.62 -20.71
CA GLY A 197 1.79 -9.43 -21.18
C GLY A 197 1.26 -8.52 -20.07
N ALA A 198 0.43 -7.54 -20.48
CA ALA A 198 -0.27 -6.64 -19.58
C ALA A 198 -1.38 -7.36 -18.79
N PRO A 199 -1.64 -6.99 -17.53
CA PRO A 199 -2.73 -7.57 -16.77
C PRO A 199 -4.10 -7.17 -17.33
N ASN A 200 -5.04 -8.12 -17.31
CA ASN A 200 -6.46 -7.79 -17.42
C ASN A 200 -6.95 -7.23 -16.07
N ILE A 201 -7.46 -6.00 -16.08
CA ILE A 201 -7.89 -5.28 -14.86
C ILE A 201 -9.40 -5.08 -14.93
N GLU A 202 -10.11 -5.92 -14.20
CA GLU A 202 -11.58 -5.90 -14.10
C GLU A 202 -12.10 -4.56 -13.55
N PRO A 203 -13.31 -4.13 -13.95
CA PRO A 203 -13.92 -2.93 -13.41
C PRO A 203 -14.27 -3.08 -11.93
N ILE A 204 -14.23 -1.97 -11.19
CA ILE A 204 -14.76 -1.88 -9.82
C ILE A 204 -15.81 -0.78 -9.75
N SER A 205 -16.79 -0.94 -8.86
CA SER A 205 -17.83 0.07 -8.66
C SER A 205 -17.69 0.73 -7.30
N ILE A 206 -17.95 2.03 -7.27
CA ILE A 206 -18.02 2.82 -6.04
C ILE A 206 -19.47 2.96 -5.52
N THR A 207 -20.44 2.33 -6.18
CA THR A 207 -21.86 2.52 -5.86
C THR A 207 -22.23 1.79 -4.56
N PRO A 208 -22.80 2.50 -3.57
CA PRO A 208 -23.14 1.91 -2.28
C PRO A 208 -24.33 0.95 -2.36
N PHE A 209 -24.53 0.18 -1.29
CA PHE A 209 -25.64 -0.77 -1.14
C PHE A 209 -26.03 -0.89 0.35
N LEU A 210 -27.22 -1.41 0.63
CA LEU A 210 -27.69 -1.62 2.00
C LEU A 210 -26.86 -2.68 2.72
N ILE A 211 -26.42 -2.40 3.95
CA ILE A 211 -25.64 -3.33 4.78
C ILE A 211 -26.40 -4.67 4.96
N THR A 212 -27.72 -4.59 5.09
CA THR A 212 -28.60 -5.74 5.34
C THR A 212 -29.03 -6.48 4.07
N ASP A 213 -28.73 -5.95 2.88
CA ASP A 213 -29.13 -6.60 1.63
C ASP A 213 -28.12 -7.68 1.24
N PRO A 214 -28.49 -8.98 1.29
CA PRO A 214 -27.59 -10.05 0.90
C PRO A 214 -27.26 -10.02 -0.60
N GLU A 215 -28.13 -9.45 -1.44
CA GLU A 215 -27.91 -9.31 -2.88
C GLU A 215 -27.04 -8.09 -3.23
N LYS A 216 -26.78 -7.21 -2.25
CA LYS A 216 -25.94 -6.01 -2.37
C LYS A 216 -26.34 -5.14 -3.58
N LYS A 217 -27.65 -4.90 -3.74
CA LYS A 217 -28.16 -4.12 -4.87
C LYS A 217 -27.60 -2.69 -4.83
N PRO A 218 -27.02 -2.21 -5.93
CA PRO A 218 -26.42 -0.88 -5.98
C PRO A 218 -27.47 0.23 -5.91
N ILE A 219 -27.21 1.24 -5.09
CA ILE A 219 -28.02 2.45 -4.94
C ILE A 219 -27.22 3.61 -5.50
N LYS A 220 -27.67 4.16 -6.63
CA LYS A 220 -26.98 5.28 -7.29
C LYS A 220 -27.29 6.61 -6.62
N PHE A 221 -26.27 7.44 -6.46
CA PHE A 221 -26.39 8.79 -5.94
C PHE A 221 -26.13 9.83 -7.05
N PRO A 222 -26.82 10.99 -7.05
CA PRO A 222 -26.55 12.06 -8.01
C PRO A 222 -25.10 12.54 -7.99
N SER A 223 -24.41 12.45 -6.85
CA SER A 223 -22.98 12.79 -6.72
C SER A 223 -22.07 11.94 -7.62
N GLN A 224 -22.53 10.79 -8.12
CA GLN A 224 -21.78 9.95 -9.06
C GLN A 224 -21.94 10.37 -10.54
N ASP A 225 -22.75 11.39 -10.83
CA ASP A 225 -22.92 11.97 -12.17
C ASP A 225 -22.02 13.20 -12.34
N ALA A 226 -21.03 13.11 -13.21
CA ALA A 226 -20.03 14.14 -13.44
C ALA A 226 -20.63 15.46 -13.96
N ASP A 227 -21.74 15.40 -14.69
CA ASP A 227 -22.39 16.59 -15.28
C ASP A 227 -23.25 17.33 -14.24
N ASN A 228 -23.64 16.65 -13.16
CA ASN A 228 -24.45 17.26 -12.11
C ASN A 228 -23.59 18.05 -11.11
N LYS A 229 -23.66 19.38 -11.22
CA LYS A 229 -22.92 20.34 -10.38
C LYS A 229 -23.53 20.55 -8.99
N ASN A 230 -24.81 20.26 -8.82
CA ASN A 230 -25.55 20.56 -7.59
C ASN A 230 -25.67 19.31 -6.72
N THR A 231 -24.53 18.72 -6.34
CA THR A 231 -24.49 17.45 -5.61
C THR A 231 -23.63 17.55 -4.37
N PHE A 232 -23.84 16.61 -3.45
CA PHE A 232 -22.92 16.36 -2.32
C PHE A 232 -21.64 15.70 -2.81
N ARG A 233 -20.83 16.46 -3.58
CA ARG A 233 -19.54 16.03 -4.11
C ARG A 233 -18.48 17.12 -3.94
N LEU A 234 -17.23 16.70 -3.71
CA LEU A 234 -16.05 17.54 -3.80
C LEU A 234 -15.10 17.02 -4.89
N PRO A 235 -14.77 17.83 -5.92
CA PRO A 235 -15.37 19.12 -6.25
C PRO A 235 -16.83 19.00 -6.75
N GLN A 236 -17.63 20.05 -6.53
CA GLN A 236 -19.02 20.10 -7.03
C GLN A 236 -19.04 20.24 -8.56
N ASP A 237 -18.32 21.22 -9.12
CA ASP A 237 -18.20 21.42 -10.57
C ASP A 237 -17.01 20.67 -11.14
N LEU A 238 -17.28 19.61 -11.90
CA LEU A 238 -16.25 18.83 -12.59
C LEU A 238 -15.93 19.34 -14.01
N THR A 239 -16.61 20.37 -14.51
CA THR A 239 -16.39 20.92 -15.87
C THR A 239 -14.92 21.16 -16.24
N PRO A 240 -14.06 21.78 -15.40
CA PRO A 240 -12.66 21.96 -15.76
C PRO A 240 -11.90 20.64 -15.87
N PHE A 241 -12.25 19.63 -15.07
CA PHE A 241 -11.59 18.33 -15.03
C PHE A 241 -12.04 17.42 -16.19
N THR A 242 -13.34 17.42 -16.52
CA THR A 242 -13.88 16.67 -17.65
C THR A 242 -13.36 17.23 -18.96
N LYS A 243 -13.27 18.57 -19.09
CA LYS A 243 -12.66 19.24 -20.26
C LYS A 243 -11.17 18.91 -20.41
N ALA A 244 -10.45 18.77 -19.31
CA ALA A 244 -9.03 18.39 -19.30
C ALA A 244 -8.81 16.87 -19.36
N GLU A 245 -9.88 16.07 -19.40
CA GLU A 245 -9.85 14.61 -19.31
C GLU A 245 -9.10 14.07 -18.08
N THR A 246 -9.01 14.85 -17.02
CA THR A 246 -8.32 14.47 -15.79
C THR A 246 -9.24 13.78 -14.79
N VAL A 247 -10.54 14.08 -14.80
CA VAL A 247 -11.58 13.30 -14.12
C VAL A 247 -12.75 13.13 -15.08
N THR A 248 -13.10 11.88 -15.39
CA THR A 248 -14.16 11.55 -16.36
C THR A 248 -15.28 10.74 -15.70
N GLN A 249 -16.46 10.70 -16.33
CA GLN A 249 -17.55 9.82 -15.87
C GLN A 249 -17.11 8.34 -15.85
N GLU A 250 -16.25 7.92 -16.78
CA GLU A 250 -15.69 6.57 -16.82
C GLU A 250 -14.88 6.28 -15.56
N MET A 251 -14.05 7.22 -15.09
CA MET A 251 -13.28 7.08 -13.85
C MET A 251 -14.17 7.02 -12.60
N ILE A 252 -15.27 7.76 -12.56
CA ILE A 252 -16.22 7.72 -11.43
C ILE A 252 -17.01 6.39 -11.43
N THR A 253 -17.38 5.91 -12.61
CA THR A 253 -18.12 4.65 -12.78
C THR A 253 -17.24 3.45 -12.47
N ASP A 254 -15.99 3.49 -12.96
CA ASP A 254 -14.96 2.49 -12.75
C ASP A 254 -13.58 3.13 -12.56
N PRO A 255 -13.13 3.31 -11.31
CA PRO A 255 -11.79 3.79 -11.01
C PRO A 255 -10.66 2.99 -11.65
N ASN A 256 -10.83 1.69 -11.92
CA ASN A 256 -9.78 0.86 -12.54
C ASN A 256 -9.45 1.27 -13.98
N VAL A 257 -10.26 2.10 -14.63
CA VAL A 257 -9.91 2.68 -15.94
C VAL A 257 -8.58 3.44 -15.88
N VAL A 258 -8.23 4.04 -14.75
CA VAL A 258 -6.96 4.75 -14.57
C VAL A 258 -5.78 3.80 -14.78
N LEU A 259 -5.86 2.59 -14.22
CA LEU A 259 -4.82 1.57 -14.36
C LEU A 259 -4.74 1.02 -15.79
N ARG A 260 -5.89 0.77 -16.42
CA ARG A 260 -5.96 0.33 -17.81
C ARG A 260 -5.39 1.37 -18.77
N ASN A 261 -5.74 2.64 -18.57
CA ASN A 261 -5.19 3.76 -19.34
C ASN A 261 -3.69 3.88 -19.16
N ALA A 262 -3.18 3.76 -17.92
CA ALA A 262 -1.75 3.79 -17.64
C ALA A 262 -0.95 2.66 -18.31
N ASN A 263 -1.60 1.55 -18.69
CA ASN A 263 -0.97 0.43 -19.39
C ASN A 263 -0.95 0.59 -20.91
N LYS A 264 -1.82 1.43 -21.49
CA LYS A 264 -1.88 1.65 -22.94
C LYS A 264 -0.54 2.17 -23.46
N GLY A 265 0.02 1.48 -24.47
CA GLY A 265 1.27 1.84 -25.14
C GLY A 265 2.55 1.32 -24.47
N LYS A 266 2.47 0.72 -23.27
CA LYS A 266 3.63 0.14 -22.59
C LYS A 266 3.93 -1.27 -23.09
N ASP A 267 5.21 -1.59 -23.25
CA ASP A 267 5.69 -2.96 -23.48
C ASP A 267 5.78 -3.71 -22.14
N ILE A 268 4.63 -4.22 -21.68
CA ILE A 268 4.55 -5.01 -20.45
C ILE A 268 4.87 -6.46 -20.80
N ILE A 269 6.02 -6.95 -20.35
CA ILE A 269 6.53 -8.27 -20.69
C ILE A 269 5.74 -9.36 -19.96
N GLN A 270 5.58 -9.17 -18.65
CA GLN A 270 4.86 -10.09 -17.78
C GLN A 270 4.40 -9.34 -16.52
N HIS A 271 3.46 -9.93 -15.80
CA HIS A 271 3.00 -9.41 -14.52
C HIS A 271 2.72 -10.53 -13.52
N THR A 272 2.96 -10.26 -12.24
CA THR A 272 2.51 -11.11 -11.13
C THR A 272 1.34 -10.44 -10.42
N THR A 273 0.23 -11.17 -10.30
CA THR A 273 -1.00 -10.72 -9.63
C THR A 273 -1.19 -11.42 -8.30
N TYR A 274 -1.64 -10.69 -7.28
CA TYR A 274 -2.17 -11.26 -6.05
C TYR A 274 -3.21 -10.34 -5.44
N THR A 275 -4.16 -10.93 -4.70
CA THR A 275 -5.20 -10.21 -3.97
C THR A 275 -5.03 -10.47 -2.49
N ILE A 276 -5.26 -9.44 -1.67
CA ILE A 276 -5.36 -9.55 -0.22
C ILE A 276 -6.75 -9.15 0.25
N SER A 277 -7.20 -9.70 1.37
CA SER A 277 -8.39 -9.21 2.07
C SER A 277 -8.30 -9.35 3.58
N THR A 278 -8.97 -8.45 4.29
CA THR A 278 -9.20 -8.55 5.74
C THR A 278 -10.36 -9.48 6.09
N SER A 279 -11.12 -9.97 5.10
CA SER A 279 -12.23 -10.89 5.30
C SER A 279 -11.87 -12.24 4.69
N PRO A 280 -11.41 -13.22 5.49
CA PRO A 280 -11.09 -14.54 4.98
C PRO A 280 -12.35 -15.25 4.47
N PRO A 281 -12.26 -16.04 3.38
CA PRO A 281 -13.32 -16.99 3.06
C PRO A 281 -13.44 -18.02 4.19
N GLN A 282 -14.63 -18.62 4.36
CA GLN A 282 -14.94 -19.52 5.48
C GLN A 282 -13.94 -20.69 5.66
N SER A 283 -13.29 -21.14 4.58
CA SER A 283 -12.29 -22.21 4.57
C SER A 283 -10.85 -21.74 4.88
N LYS A 284 -10.64 -20.46 5.18
CA LYS A 284 -9.33 -19.85 5.47
C LYS A 284 -9.40 -19.10 6.81
N LEU A 285 -8.25 -18.75 7.35
CA LEU A 285 -8.12 -18.17 8.68
C LEU A 285 -7.36 -16.85 8.65
N GLY A 286 -7.61 -16.02 9.66
CA GLY A 286 -6.86 -14.80 9.94
C GLY A 286 -7.26 -13.57 9.11
N GLY A 287 -6.83 -12.41 9.60
CA GLY A 287 -7.12 -11.10 9.03
C GLY A 287 -8.16 -10.33 9.83
N GLY A 288 -8.37 -9.07 9.46
CA GLY A 288 -9.38 -8.21 10.07
C GLY A 288 -9.09 -6.72 9.92
N THR A 289 -10.06 -5.91 10.33
CA THR A 289 -9.92 -4.47 10.55
C THR A 289 -10.10 -4.19 12.05
N SER A 290 -9.47 -3.13 12.53
CA SER A 290 -9.68 -2.61 13.89
C SER A 290 -9.80 -1.10 13.81
N ASN A 291 -10.87 -0.55 14.36
CA ASN A 291 -11.21 0.88 14.30
C ASN A 291 -11.13 1.52 15.69
N ILE A 292 -10.86 2.83 15.73
CA ILE A 292 -11.06 3.62 16.95
C ILE A 292 -12.55 3.83 17.22
N GLY A 293 -12.88 4.15 18.48
CA GLY A 293 -14.28 4.31 18.92
C GLY A 293 -15.07 5.36 18.14
N PHE A 294 -14.43 6.44 17.66
CA PHE A 294 -15.11 7.45 16.85
C PHE A 294 -15.67 6.90 15.53
N LEU A 295 -14.96 5.95 14.90
CA LEU A 295 -15.41 5.34 13.64
C LEU A 295 -16.47 4.27 13.89
N GLN A 296 -16.25 3.44 14.91
CA GLN A 296 -17.09 2.28 15.22
C GLN A 296 -18.41 2.66 15.90
N GLY A 297 -18.41 3.69 16.74
CA GLY A 297 -19.53 4.01 17.62
C GLY A 297 -19.84 2.85 18.58
N ASP A 298 -21.12 2.71 18.95
CA ASP A 298 -21.66 1.55 19.67
C ASP A 298 -22.02 0.36 18.75
N GLY A 299 -21.68 0.45 17.46
CA GLY A 299 -22.02 -0.53 16.43
C GLY A 299 -23.40 -0.36 15.80
N SER A 300 -24.25 0.54 16.31
CA SER A 300 -25.54 0.88 15.70
C SER A 300 -25.34 1.54 14.34
N GLN A 301 -26.24 1.22 13.40
CA GLN A 301 -26.35 1.89 12.09
C GLN A 301 -27.55 2.85 11.99
N SER A 302 -28.36 2.97 13.06
CA SER A 302 -29.55 3.81 13.07
C SER A 302 -29.21 5.30 13.13
N ASP A 303 -29.74 6.09 12.19
CA ASP A 303 -29.54 7.55 12.14
C ASP A 303 -30.07 8.30 13.36
N SER A 304 -31.08 7.74 14.03
CA SER A 304 -31.61 8.30 15.28
C SER A 304 -30.67 8.13 16.48
N ASN A 305 -29.68 7.24 16.39
CA ASN A 305 -28.73 7.01 17.46
C ASN A 305 -27.54 7.97 17.32
N PRO A 306 -27.27 8.86 18.30
CA PRO A 306 -26.11 9.75 18.27
C PRO A 306 -24.78 9.02 18.47
N ALA A 307 -24.78 7.80 19.05
CA ALA A 307 -23.60 6.97 19.26
C ALA A 307 -23.35 5.98 18.11
N ARG A 308 -24.12 6.07 17.01
CA ARG A 308 -23.97 5.20 15.83
C ARG A 308 -22.56 5.26 15.23
N ALA A 309 -22.24 4.27 14.40
CA ALA A 309 -21.04 4.28 13.58
C ALA A 309 -20.95 5.55 12.72
N ASN A 310 -19.80 6.21 12.75
CA ASN A 310 -19.53 7.34 11.87
C ASN A 310 -19.07 6.86 10.49
N ALA A 311 -18.02 6.04 10.44
CA ALA A 311 -17.49 5.45 9.20
C ALA A 311 -16.71 4.17 9.55
N ASN A 312 -17.43 3.12 9.93
CA ASN A 312 -16.81 1.88 10.39
C ASN A 312 -16.17 1.13 9.21
N ALA A 313 -14.85 1.02 9.16
CA ALA A 313 -14.17 0.25 8.12
C ALA A 313 -14.32 -1.25 8.41
N VAL A 314 -15.18 -1.93 7.66
CA VAL A 314 -15.55 -3.35 7.91
C VAL A 314 -14.78 -4.34 7.05
N LYS A 315 -14.28 -3.90 5.90
CA LYS A 315 -13.55 -4.77 4.97
C LYS A 315 -12.59 -3.96 4.11
N VAL A 316 -11.40 -4.53 3.90
CA VAL A 316 -10.45 -4.09 2.88
C VAL A 316 -10.17 -5.26 1.95
N THR A 317 -10.14 -4.97 0.66
CA THR A 317 -9.63 -5.84 -0.39
C THR A 317 -8.68 -5.03 -1.27
N ALA A 318 -7.57 -5.62 -1.67
CA ALA A 318 -6.70 -4.98 -2.65
C ALA A 318 -6.09 -6.02 -3.60
N THR A 319 -6.09 -5.71 -4.89
CA THR A 319 -5.39 -6.48 -5.91
C THR A 319 -4.17 -5.71 -6.37
N TYR A 320 -3.05 -6.40 -6.47
CA TYR A 320 -1.76 -5.86 -6.88
C TYR A 320 -1.29 -6.51 -8.17
N TRP A 321 -0.64 -5.72 -9.00
CA TRP A 321 0.05 -6.17 -10.20
C TRP A 321 1.49 -5.64 -10.16
N ILE A 322 2.44 -6.57 -10.10
CA ILE A 322 3.87 -6.28 -10.18
C ILE A 322 4.34 -6.68 -11.57
N SER A 323 4.50 -5.69 -12.44
CA SER A 323 4.78 -5.90 -13.86
C SER A 323 6.24 -5.62 -14.19
N THR A 324 6.83 -6.42 -15.08
CA THR A 324 8.09 -6.09 -15.73
C THR A 324 7.79 -5.34 -17.02
N VAL A 325 8.25 -4.10 -17.12
CA VAL A 325 7.98 -3.22 -18.26
C VAL A 325 9.30 -2.89 -18.94
N ARG A 326 9.33 -3.04 -20.27
CA ARG A 326 10.45 -2.64 -21.12
C ARG A 326 10.22 -1.24 -21.67
N THR A 327 11.28 -0.46 -21.73
CA THR A 327 11.23 0.93 -22.24
C THR A 327 12.57 1.38 -22.79
N LYS A 328 12.54 2.49 -23.53
CA LYS A 328 13.73 3.13 -24.12
C LYS A 328 14.15 4.32 -23.26
N LEU A 329 15.46 4.41 -23.00
CA LEU A 329 16.07 5.49 -22.23
C LEU A 329 17.04 6.25 -23.11
N GLN A 330 16.84 7.57 -23.22
CA GLN A 330 17.74 8.46 -23.93
C GLN A 330 18.85 8.94 -23.00
N LEU A 331 20.00 8.29 -23.07
CA LEU A 331 21.18 8.70 -22.31
C LEU A 331 21.89 9.85 -23.01
N LYS A 332 22.17 10.91 -22.27
CA LYS A 332 23.01 12.02 -22.71
C LYS A 332 24.45 11.77 -22.29
N ARG A 333 25.41 12.26 -23.08
CA ARG A 333 26.82 12.26 -22.70
C ARG A 333 26.96 12.80 -21.27
N PHE A 334 27.70 12.05 -20.46
CA PHE A 334 27.91 12.36 -19.05
C PHE A 334 29.28 11.82 -18.64
N THR A 335 30.03 12.61 -17.88
CA THR A 335 31.27 12.17 -17.26
C THR A 335 31.18 12.60 -15.81
N PRO A 336 31.02 11.66 -14.86
CA PRO A 336 30.99 11.98 -13.44
C PRO A 336 32.20 12.83 -13.05
N THR A 337 31.97 13.89 -12.29
CA THR A 337 33.02 14.70 -11.66
C THR A 337 32.85 14.68 -10.14
N MET A 338 33.74 15.36 -9.41
CA MET A 338 33.56 15.53 -7.97
C MET A 338 32.33 16.40 -7.65
N GLU A 339 32.03 17.38 -8.49
CA GLU A 339 30.90 18.31 -8.36
C GLU A 339 29.58 17.68 -8.81
N GLU A 340 29.61 16.87 -9.88
CA GLU A 340 28.46 16.14 -10.40
C GLU A 340 28.79 14.63 -10.49
N PRO A 341 28.80 13.91 -9.34
CA PRO A 341 29.18 12.49 -9.32
C PRO A 341 28.11 11.58 -9.91
N THR A 342 26.87 12.06 -10.04
CA THR A 342 25.75 11.28 -10.58
C THR A 342 24.80 12.12 -11.40
N ARG A 343 24.13 11.50 -12.37
CA ARG A 343 23.06 12.10 -13.18
C ARG A 343 21.86 11.17 -13.27
N THR A 344 20.66 11.73 -13.32
CA THR A 344 19.41 10.96 -13.46
C THR A 344 18.87 10.99 -14.87
N PHE A 345 18.28 9.88 -15.30
CA PHE A 345 17.60 9.72 -16.58
C PHE A 345 16.25 9.05 -16.38
N SER A 346 15.23 9.50 -17.11
CA SER A 346 13.90 8.89 -17.15
C SER A 346 13.46 8.68 -18.60
N PRO A 347 12.68 7.61 -18.88
CA PRO A 347 12.00 7.47 -20.16
C PRO A 347 11.04 8.64 -20.40
N ILE A 348 10.76 8.91 -21.68
CA ILE A 348 9.69 9.84 -22.06
C ILE A 348 8.36 9.20 -21.70
N ALA A 349 7.54 9.91 -20.92
CA ALA A 349 6.20 9.48 -20.56
C ALA A 349 5.28 9.47 -21.79
N PHE A 350 4.38 8.48 -21.94
CA PHE A 350 3.39 8.50 -23.03
C PHE A 350 2.27 9.52 -22.77
N ARG A 351 2.01 9.80 -21.49
CA ARG A 351 1.02 10.77 -21.01
C ARG A 351 1.59 11.59 -19.85
N PRO A 352 1.08 12.81 -19.59
CA PRO A 352 1.56 13.66 -18.49
C PRO A 352 1.48 13.02 -17.10
N THR A 353 0.55 12.10 -16.89
CA THR A 353 0.30 11.41 -15.60
C THR A 353 0.88 10.00 -15.53
N ASP A 354 1.66 9.57 -16.52
CA ASP A 354 2.33 8.26 -16.43
C ASP A 354 3.44 8.31 -15.38
N ALA A 355 3.42 7.35 -14.47
CA ALA A 355 4.59 7.07 -13.63
C ALA A 355 5.70 6.46 -14.49
N VAL A 356 6.85 7.12 -14.53
CA VAL A 356 8.06 6.66 -15.23
C VAL A 356 9.20 6.43 -14.23
N PRO A 357 10.05 5.42 -14.45
CA PRO A 357 11.16 5.16 -13.55
C PRO A 357 12.23 6.26 -13.64
N VAL A 358 13.00 6.41 -12.57
CA VAL A 358 14.19 7.27 -12.54
C VAL A 358 15.41 6.39 -12.34
N PHE A 359 16.38 6.53 -13.25
CA PHE A 359 17.66 5.83 -13.21
C PHE A 359 18.79 6.78 -12.85
N THR A 360 19.49 6.52 -11.75
CA THR A 360 20.74 7.19 -11.40
C THR A 360 21.92 6.50 -12.10
N VAL A 361 22.78 7.30 -12.71
CA VAL A 361 24.03 6.90 -13.37
C VAL A 361 25.21 7.56 -12.65
N ASP A 362 26.25 6.78 -12.39
CA ASP A 362 27.51 7.19 -11.74
C ASP A 362 28.74 6.82 -12.58
N PHE A 363 28.55 6.50 -13.86
CA PHE A 363 29.60 6.10 -14.80
C PHE A 363 29.61 6.98 -16.05
N LYS A 364 30.74 6.97 -16.75
CA LYS A 364 30.93 7.73 -18.00
C LYS A 364 30.03 7.20 -19.12
N ILE A 365 29.24 8.09 -19.70
CA ILE A 365 28.52 7.91 -20.96
C ILE A 365 29.28 8.69 -22.04
N PRO A 366 30.00 8.03 -22.96
CA PRO A 366 30.93 8.69 -23.88
C PRO A 366 30.25 9.58 -24.94
N SER A 367 29.04 9.21 -25.35
CA SER A 367 28.22 9.92 -26.34
C SER A 367 26.75 9.69 -26.04
N ASP A 368 25.88 10.54 -26.59
CA ASP A 368 24.43 10.32 -26.56
C ASP A 368 24.09 8.93 -27.12
N LYS A 369 23.20 8.21 -26.46
CA LYS A 369 22.83 6.84 -26.82
C LYS A 369 21.41 6.50 -26.35
N GLU A 370 20.64 5.85 -27.21
CA GLU A 370 19.39 5.19 -26.80
C GLU A 370 19.72 3.78 -26.31
N VAL A 371 19.17 3.39 -25.17
CA VAL A 371 19.28 2.03 -24.62
C VAL A 371 17.92 1.47 -24.24
N THR A 372 17.81 0.15 -24.21
CA THR A 372 16.60 -0.55 -23.74
C THR A 372 16.80 -1.01 -22.30
N VAL A 373 15.86 -0.68 -21.43
CA VAL A 373 15.88 -1.04 -20.02
C VAL A 373 14.56 -1.67 -19.60
N GLU A 374 14.61 -2.46 -18.54
CA GLU A 374 13.43 -3.02 -17.89
C GLU A 374 13.32 -2.47 -16.47
N TYR A 375 12.09 -2.25 -16.01
CA TYR A 375 11.79 -1.79 -14.66
C TYR A 375 10.54 -2.48 -14.11
N THR A 376 10.40 -2.45 -12.78
CA THR A 376 9.20 -2.93 -12.09
C THR A 376 8.15 -1.81 -12.10
N GLN A 377 7.00 -2.02 -12.73
CA GLN A 377 5.81 -1.21 -12.50
C GLN A 377 5.00 -1.84 -11.37
N PHE A 378 4.56 -1.02 -10.41
CA PHE A 378 3.74 -1.46 -9.28
C PHE A 378 2.37 -0.79 -9.36
N GLN A 379 1.33 -1.58 -9.60
CA GLN A 379 -0.05 -1.12 -9.64
C GLN A 379 -0.87 -1.78 -8.54
N TYR A 380 -1.86 -1.05 -8.02
CA TYR A 380 -2.84 -1.62 -7.11
C TYR A 380 -4.23 -1.01 -7.32
N SER A 381 -5.23 -1.81 -7.00
CA SER A 381 -6.63 -1.42 -6.88
C SER A 381 -7.12 -1.86 -5.50
N GLN A 382 -7.41 -0.90 -4.65
CA GLN A 382 -7.89 -1.11 -3.29
C GLN A 382 -9.34 -0.68 -3.17
N MET A 383 -10.13 -1.51 -2.49
CA MET A 383 -11.49 -1.20 -2.07
C MET A 383 -11.60 -1.35 -0.57
N VAL A 384 -12.06 -0.31 0.10
CA VAL A 384 -12.45 -0.30 1.51
C VAL A 384 -13.96 -0.16 1.58
N PHE A 385 -14.62 -0.94 2.43
CA PHE A 385 -16.04 -0.78 2.72
C PHE A 385 -16.19 -0.06 4.06
N LEU A 386 -16.80 1.12 4.01
CA LEU A 386 -17.13 1.93 5.19
C LEU A 386 -18.62 1.81 5.45
N ASP A 387 -19.01 1.41 6.65
CA ASP A 387 -20.41 1.25 7.02
C ASP A 387 -20.86 2.42 7.90
N PHE A 388 -21.87 3.14 7.41
CA PHE A 388 -22.58 4.20 8.15
C PHE A 388 -23.91 4.54 7.48
N ALA A 389 -24.84 5.11 8.25
CA ALA A 389 -26.18 5.50 7.78
C ALA A 389 -26.89 4.36 7.03
N THR A 390 -26.82 3.13 7.57
CA THR A 390 -27.41 1.88 7.03
C THR A 390 -26.85 1.36 5.69
N LEU A 391 -25.90 2.09 5.09
CA LEU A 391 -25.28 1.75 3.81
C LEU A 391 -23.82 1.32 4.01
N SER A 392 -23.39 0.41 3.15
CA SER A 392 -21.99 0.11 2.94
C SER A 392 -21.51 0.95 1.76
N TRP A 393 -20.46 1.72 1.99
CA TRP A 393 -19.91 2.70 1.07
C TRP A 393 -18.55 2.23 0.53
N PRO A 394 -18.48 1.81 -0.73
CA PRO A 394 -17.23 1.41 -1.35
C PRO A 394 -16.33 2.64 -1.59
N HIS A 395 -15.15 2.61 -0.98
CA HIS A 395 -14.07 3.58 -1.12
C HIS A 395 -12.96 2.95 -1.96
N ALA A 396 -12.84 3.40 -3.20
CA ALA A 396 -11.81 2.94 -4.13
C ALA A 396 -10.59 3.86 -4.13
N THR A 397 -9.41 3.25 -4.09
CA THR A 397 -8.12 3.90 -4.33
C THR A 397 -7.33 3.07 -5.32
N VAL A 398 -6.91 3.68 -6.43
CA VAL A 398 -6.11 3.02 -7.46
C VAL A 398 -4.83 3.81 -7.69
N GLY A 399 -3.71 3.11 -7.91
CA GLY A 399 -2.41 3.74 -8.11
C GLY A 399 -1.55 3.00 -9.11
N THR A 400 -0.81 3.75 -9.93
CA THR A 400 0.25 3.23 -10.81
C THR A 400 1.57 3.91 -10.48
N LEU A 401 2.55 3.12 -10.04
CA LEU A 401 3.82 3.62 -9.52
C LEU A 401 5.00 3.01 -10.28
N ALA A 402 6.08 3.78 -10.36
CA ALA A 402 7.36 3.37 -10.91
C ALA A 402 8.50 3.71 -9.92
N PRO A 403 9.59 2.94 -9.91
CA PRO A 403 10.71 3.14 -9.00
C PRO A 403 11.46 4.44 -9.37
N ASN A 404 11.72 5.28 -8.38
CA ASN A 404 12.40 6.56 -8.58
C ASN A 404 13.86 6.56 -8.09
N ASP A 405 14.42 5.39 -7.81
CA ASP A 405 15.74 5.20 -7.20
C ASP A 405 16.57 4.08 -7.85
N LEU A 406 16.30 3.73 -9.11
CA LEU A 406 17.02 2.66 -9.79
C LEU A 406 18.46 3.07 -10.08
N LYS A 407 19.41 2.15 -9.85
CA LYS A 407 20.81 2.31 -10.27
C LYS A 407 21.02 1.65 -11.63
N LEU A 408 21.44 2.43 -12.61
CA LEU A 408 21.80 1.89 -13.93
C LEU A 408 23.20 1.28 -13.87
N LYS A 409 23.43 0.17 -14.57
CA LYS A 409 24.74 -0.49 -14.62
C LYS A 409 25.48 -0.14 -15.92
N PRO A 410 26.82 0.02 -15.92
CA PRO A 410 27.60 0.34 -17.12
C PRO A 410 27.42 -0.66 -18.27
N SER A 411 27.07 -1.90 -17.96
CA SER A 411 26.80 -2.96 -18.93
C SER A 411 25.72 -2.60 -19.95
N VAL A 412 24.82 -1.65 -19.62
CA VAL A 412 23.77 -1.18 -20.53
C VAL A 412 24.35 -0.54 -21.80
N LEU A 413 25.56 0.03 -21.74
CA LEU A 413 26.21 0.68 -22.88
C LEU A 413 26.69 -0.31 -23.96
N ARG A 414 26.64 -1.62 -23.67
CA ARG A 414 27.03 -2.69 -24.62
C ARG A 414 25.90 -3.20 -25.51
N GLN A 415 24.65 -2.79 -25.22
CA GLN A 415 23.54 -2.93 -26.17
C GLN A 415 23.83 -2.10 -27.42
#